data_AF-A0A383F6P7-F1
#
_entry.id   AF-A0A383F6P7-F1
#
_cell.length_a   1.000
_cell.length_b   1.000
_cell.length_c   1.000
_cell.angle_alpha   90.00
_cell.angle_beta   90.00
_cell.angle_gamma   90.00
#
_symmetry.space_group_name_H-M   'P 1'
#
loop_
_entity.id
_entity.type
_entity.pdbx_description
1 polymer ?
#
loop_
_entity_poly.entity_id
_entity_poly.type
_entity_poly.pdbx_seq_one_letter_code
_entity_poly.pdbx_strand_id
1 'polypeptide(L)'
;MKEQKNKLKPGEARFKGVTTSEVIAKEGKNAPEVLLKEEYKFLGDEDIEFSRYVDRDFFEREIKLLWPKIWQWACREEHIQEVGDTYVYEFGPYSVVVVRSSEKKIKAFLNTCMHRGTKICSSEGTGSLENFRCPFHGWSWNLD
;
A
#
# COMPACT_ATOMS: atom_id res chain seq x y z
N MET A 1 -34.61 20.53 -12.54
CA MET A 1 -34.91 21.34 -11.34
C MET A 1 -33.58 21.75 -10.71
N LYS A 2 -33.17 23.02 -10.83
CA LYS A 2 -32.03 23.54 -10.07
C LYS A 2 -32.55 23.95 -8.70
N GLU A 3 -32.64 22.99 -7.79
CA GLU A 3 -32.88 23.30 -6.38
C GLU A 3 -31.76 24.20 -5.88
N GLN A 4 -32.13 25.25 -5.17
CA GLN A 4 -31.20 26.13 -4.48
C GLN A 4 -30.40 25.28 -3.51
N LYS A 5 -29.17 24.89 -3.90
CA LYS A 5 -28.21 24.22 -3.03
C LYS A 5 -28.00 25.14 -1.84
N ASN A 6 -28.55 24.77 -0.70
CA ASN A 6 -28.20 25.36 0.58
C ASN A 6 -26.72 24.99 0.79
N LYS A 7 -25.81 25.87 0.35
CA LYS A 7 -24.38 25.60 0.33
C LYS A 7 -23.90 25.56 1.78
N LEU A 8 -23.79 24.35 2.32
CA LEU A 8 -23.07 24.09 3.56
C LEU A 8 -21.68 24.71 3.45
N LYS A 9 -21.18 25.32 4.52
CA LYS A 9 -19.81 25.79 4.56
C LYS A 9 -18.85 24.60 4.51
N PRO A 10 -17.61 24.79 4.03
CA PRO A 10 -16.56 23.79 4.11
C PRO A 10 -16.53 23.05 5.45
N GLY A 11 -16.72 21.73 5.43
CA GLY A 11 -16.71 20.88 6.62
C GLY A 11 -18.04 20.75 7.38
N GLU A 12 -19.08 21.55 7.08
CA GLU A 12 -20.38 21.43 7.76
C GLU A 12 -21.14 20.14 7.42
N ALA A 13 -20.84 19.52 6.28
CA ALA A 13 -21.39 18.21 5.89
C ALA A 13 -20.77 17.03 6.66
N ARG A 14 -19.72 17.27 7.46
CA ARG A 14 -19.07 16.20 8.22
C ARG A 14 -19.95 15.72 9.35
N PHE A 15 -19.87 14.43 9.62
CA PHE A 15 -20.51 13.83 10.77
C PHE A 15 -20.02 14.53 12.05
N LYS A 16 -20.94 15.03 12.88
CA LYS A 16 -20.67 15.72 14.15
C LYS A 16 -20.34 14.75 15.30
N GLY A 17 -19.67 13.65 14.98
CA GLY A 17 -19.32 12.60 15.92
C GLY A 17 -17.96 12.79 16.55
N VAL A 18 -17.64 11.87 17.46
CA VAL A 18 -16.31 11.73 18.05
C VAL A 18 -15.33 11.40 16.93
N THR A 19 -14.20 12.10 16.87
CA THR A 19 -13.18 11.85 15.83
C THR A 19 -12.41 10.55 16.13
N THR A 20 -11.72 10.01 15.13
CA THR A 20 -10.88 8.82 15.35
C THR A 20 -9.79 9.09 16.38
N SER A 21 -9.14 10.26 16.36
CA SER A 21 -8.15 10.60 17.40
C SER A 21 -8.77 10.70 18.79
N GLU A 22 -9.97 11.25 18.93
CA GLU A 22 -10.69 11.34 20.21
C GLU A 22 -11.09 9.95 20.75
N VAL A 23 -11.48 9.02 19.87
CA VAL A 23 -11.72 7.61 20.25
C VAL A 23 -10.42 6.97 20.74
N ILE A 24 -9.34 7.10 19.96
CA ILE A 24 -8.02 6.55 20.31
C ILE A 24 -7.50 7.13 21.63
N ALA A 25 -7.67 8.43 21.87
CA ALA A 25 -7.27 9.09 23.11
C ALA A 25 -8.07 8.61 24.34
N LYS A 26 -9.35 8.28 24.15
CA LYS A 26 -10.20 7.75 25.23
C LYS A 26 -9.91 6.29 25.56
N GLU A 27 -9.65 5.47 24.55
CA GLU A 27 -9.45 4.02 24.70
C GLU A 27 -7.99 3.65 25.00
N GLY A 28 -7.03 4.43 24.49
CA GLY A 28 -5.62 4.08 24.46
C GLY A 28 -4.83 4.57 25.66
N LYS A 29 -4.52 3.66 26.59
CA LYS A 29 -3.35 3.86 27.48
C LYS A 29 -2.09 3.64 26.61
N ASN A 30 -1.55 4.72 26.03
CA ASN A 30 -0.29 4.80 25.26
C ASN A 30 -0.39 4.68 23.71
N ALA A 31 -1.38 5.28 23.07
CA ALA A 31 -1.33 5.42 21.61
C ALA A 31 -0.10 6.26 21.18
N PRO A 32 0.68 5.84 20.17
CA PRO A 32 1.73 6.68 19.60
C PRO A 32 1.20 8.05 19.17
N GLU A 33 1.95 9.13 19.44
CA GLU A 33 1.52 10.50 19.16
C GLU A 33 1.07 10.71 17.70
N VAL A 34 1.70 10.00 16.75
CA VAL A 34 1.34 10.05 15.33
C VAL A 34 -0.11 9.65 15.05
N LEU A 35 -0.69 8.74 15.84
CA LEU A 35 -2.07 8.29 15.69
C LEU A 35 -3.10 9.29 16.25
N LEU A 36 -2.64 10.29 17.02
CA LEU A 36 -3.45 11.36 17.57
C LEU A 36 -3.42 12.63 16.71
N LYS A 37 -2.55 12.69 15.70
CA LYS A 37 -2.43 13.85 14.81
C LYS A 37 -3.59 13.87 13.82
N GLU A 38 -4.32 14.98 13.80
CA GLU A 38 -5.34 15.28 12.80
C GLU A 38 -5.00 16.57 12.08
N GLU A 39 -4.98 16.52 10.76
CA GLU A 39 -4.84 17.69 9.90
C GLU A 39 -5.99 17.66 8.89
N TYR A 40 -6.93 18.58 9.04
CA TYR A 40 -7.99 18.73 8.07
C TYR A 40 -7.72 19.90 7.14
N LYS A 41 -7.75 19.60 5.84
CA LYS A 41 -7.87 20.59 4.79
C LYS A 41 -9.10 20.33 3.94
N PHE A 42 -9.98 21.33 3.80
CA PHE A 42 -11.03 21.28 2.80
C PHE A 42 -10.40 21.41 1.40
N LEU A 43 -10.58 20.39 0.56
CA LEU A 43 -9.98 20.33 -0.78
C LEU A 43 -10.95 20.73 -1.90
N GLY A 44 -12.19 21.11 -1.54
CA GLY A 44 -13.26 21.35 -2.50
C GLY A 44 -14.44 20.39 -2.32
N ASP A 45 -15.58 20.75 -2.90
CA ASP A 45 -16.79 19.93 -3.01
C ASP A 45 -17.29 19.85 -4.47
N GLU A 46 -16.44 20.23 -5.41
CA GLU A 46 -16.70 20.14 -6.84
C GLU A 46 -16.69 18.68 -7.31
N ASP A 47 -17.46 18.41 -8.36
CA ASP A 47 -17.47 17.10 -8.99
C ASP A 47 -16.07 16.78 -9.55
N ILE A 48 -15.64 15.53 -9.34
CA ILE A 48 -14.38 15.04 -9.85
C ILE A 48 -14.58 14.69 -11.33
N GLU A 49 -13.77 15.30 -12.20
CA GLU A 49 -13.81 15.03 -13.65
C GLU A 49 -13.68 13.53 -13.96
N PHE A 50 -14.57 13.03 -14.82
CA PHE A 50 -14.62 11.61 -15.21
C PHE A 50 -13.29 11.13 -15.83
N SER A 51 -12.58 12.01 -16.53
CA SER A 51 -11.29 11.70 -17.14
C SER A 51 -10.27 11.17 -16.15
N ARG A 52 -10.31 11.55 -14.86
CA ARG A 52 -9.38 11.04 -13.83
C ARG A 52 -9.42 9.53 -13.67
N TYR A 53 -10.51 8.87 -14.05
CA TYR A 53 -10.68 7.42 -13.92
C TYR A 53 -10.29 6.64 -15.18
N VAL A 54 -10.18 7.31 -16.34
CA VAL A 54 -10.01 6.64 -17.64
C VAL A 54 -8.80 7.14 -18.44
N ASP A 55 -8.28 8.32 -18.13
CA ASP A 55 -7.17 8.94 -18.83
C ASP A 55 -5.85 8.22 -18.53
N ARG A 56 -5.17 7.77 -19.59
CA ARG A 56 -3.89 7.08 -19.48
C ARG A 56 -2.80 7.96 -18.88
N ASP A 57 -2.75 9.25 -19.23
CA ASP A 57 -1.73 10.18 -18.72
C ASP A 57 -1.93 10.45 -17.22
N PHE A 58 -3.18 10.38 -16.74
CA PHE A 58 -3.47 10.47 -15.31
C PHE A 58 -2.94 9.23 -14.58
N PHE A 59 -3.24 8.02 -15.08
CA PHE A 59 -2.71 6.77 -14.53
C PHE A 59 -1.18 6.75 -14.46
N GLU A 60 -0.49 7.17 -15.53
CA GLU A 60 0.99 7.21 -15.55
C GLU A 60 1.57 8.15 -14.48
N ARG A 61 0.88 9.27 -14.22
CA ARG A 61 1.27 10.17 -13.12
C ARG A 61 1.08 9.51 -11.76
N GLU A 62 0.01 8.75 -11.54
CA GLU A 62 -0.21 8.00 -10.29
C GLU A 62 0.89 6.96 -10.08
N ILE A 63 1.22 6.17 -11.11
CA ILE A 63 2.31 5.19 -11.07
C ILE A 63 3.65 5.84 -10.72
N LYS A 64 3.92 7.04 -11.25
CA LYS A 64 5.20 7.74 -11.02
C LYS A 64 5.27 8.48 -9.67
N LEU A 65 4.16 9.07 -9.23
CA LEU A 65 4.16 10.07 -8.17
C LEU A 65 3.48 9.63 -6.88
N LEU A 66 2.60 8.63 -6.93
CA LEU A 66 1.81 8.20 -5.78
C LEU A 66 2.21 6.81 -5.29
N TRP A 67 1.96 5.77 -6.07
CA TRP A 67 2.02 4.38 -5.58
C TRP A 67 3.37 3.97 -4.98
N PRO A 68 4.53 4.31 -5.58
CA PRO A 68 5.84 3.96 -5.00
C PRO A 68 6.25 4.80 -3.78
N LYS A 69 5.45 5.81 -3.42
CA LYS A 69 5.80 6.81 -2.39
C LYS A 69 4.88 6.76 -1.17
N ILE A 70 3.98 5.79 -1.12
CA ILE A 70 3.05 5.60 -0.01
C ILE A 70 3.19 4.21 0.58
N TRP A 71 2.79 4.06 1.85
CA TRP A 71 2.63 2.75 2.45
C TRP A 71 1.45 2.02 1.80
N GLN A 72 1.69 0.80 1.35
CA GLN A 72 0.69 -0.07 0.72
C GLN A 72 0.50 -1.32 1.58
N TRP A 73 -0.74 -1.79 1.64
CA TRP A 73 -1.06 -3.03 2.35
C TRP A 73 -0.71 -4.22 1.44
N ALA A 74 0.42 -4.87 1.73
CA ALA A 74 0.93 -5.98 0.91
C ALA A 74 0.36 -7.34 1.36
N CYS A 75 0.50 -7.67 2.65
CA CYS A 75 0.02 -8.93 3.22
C CYS A 75 -0.12 -8.82 4.75
N ARG A 76 -0.59 -9.90 5.39
CA ARG A 76 -0.51 -10.06 6.85
C ARG A 76 0.61 -11.01 7.24
N GLU A 77 0.98 -11.03 8.51
CA GLU A 77 1.98 -11.96 9.03
C GLU A 77 1.54 -13.43 8.93
N GLU A 78 0.23 -13.70 9.00
CA GLU A 78 -0.33 -15.05 8.88
C GLU A 78 -0.18 -15.63 7.47
N HIS A 79 0.08 -14.78 6.46
CA HIS A 79 0.43 -15.23 5.11
C HIS A 79 1.89 -15.68 4.98
N ILE A 80 2.75 -15.32 5.95
CA ILE A 80 4.18 -15.61 5.97
C ILE A 80 4.62 -16.00 7.39
N GLN A 81 4.14 -17.14 7.89
CA GLN A 81 4.34 -17.53 9.29
C GLN A 81 5.74 -18.09 9.53
N GLU A 82 6.22 -18.94 8.62
CA GLU A 82 7.48 -19.64 8.75
C GLU A 82 8.61 -18.96 7.97
N VAL A 83 9.86 -19.20 8.37
CA VAL A 83 11.03 -18.70 7.62
C VAL A 83 11.04 -19.29 6.22
N GLY A 84 11.19 -18.43 5.21
CA GLY A 84 11.12 -18.81 3.80
C GLY A 84 9.73 -18.61 3.19
N ASP A 85 8.68 -18.43 3.99
CA ASP A 85 7.38 -18.06 3.46
C ASP A 85 7.43 -16.68 2.81
N THR A 86 6.76 -16.58 1.67
CA THR A 86 6.72 -15.39 0.82
C THR A 86 5.31 -14.97 0.48
N TYR A 87 5.15 -13.68 0.21
CA TYR A 87 3.97 -13.14 -0.42
C TYR A 87 4.39 -12.21 -1.56
N VAL A 88 3.96 -12.51 -2.78
CA VAL A 88 4.15 -11.63 -3.94
C VAL A 88 3.00 -10.63 -3.97
N TYR A 89 3.34 -9.34 -3.93
CA TYR A 89 2.40 -8.23 -4.05
C TYR A 89 2.65 -7.48 -5.35
N GLU A 90 1.60 -7.27 -6.15
CA GLU A 90 1.69 -6.59 -7.43
C GLU A 90 0.87 -5.30 -7.44
N PHE A 91 1.44 -4.22 -7.97
CA PHE A 91 0.74 -2.95 -8.13
C PHE A 91 1.23 -2.22 -9.38
N GLY A 92 0.32 -1.96 -10.31
CA GLY A 92 0.68 -1.39 -11.61
C GLY A 92 1.79 -2.22 -12.29
N PRO A 93 2.94 -1.62 -12.65
CA PRO A 93 4.04 -2.34 -13.29
C PRO A 93 5.02 -3.00 -12.29
N TYR A 94 4.80 -2.85 -10.98
CA TYR A 94 5.72 -3.32 -9.95
C TYR A 94 5.28 -4.66 -9.37
N SER A 95 6.25 -5.50 -9.04
CA SER A 95 6.07 -6.76 -8.33
C SER A 95 7.10 -6.82 -7.21
N VAL A 96 6.65 -7.06 -5.99
CA VAL A 96 7.47 -7.09 -4.77
C VAL A 96 7.27 -8.43 -4.09
N VAL A 97 8.37 -9.09 -3.71
CA VAL A 97 8.31 -10.29 -2.87
C VAL A 97 8.56 -9.87 -1.42
N VAL A 98 7.55 -10.04 -0.57
CA VAL A 98 7.68 -9.98 0.88
C VAL A 98 8.08 -11.36 1.37
N VAL A 99 9.05 -11.45 2.28
CA VAL A 99 9.59 -12.73 2.79
C VAL A 99 9.85 -12.68 4.28
N ARG A 100 9.54 -13.76 5.00
CA ARG A 100 10.06 -13.97 6.36
C ARG A 100 11.49 -14.51 6.26
N SER A 101 12.45 -13.60 6.37
CA SER A 101 13.90 -13.91 6.29
C SER A 101 14.47 -14.60 7.54
N SER A 102 13.82 -14.42 8.70
CA SER A 102 14.09 -15.15 9.94
C SER A 102 12.88 -15.04 10.89
N GLU A 103 12.88 -15.76 12.02
CA GLU A 103 11.75 -15.79 12.99
C GLU A 103 11.18 -14.39 13.30
N LYS A 104 12.04 -13.38 13.40
CA LYS A 104 11.67 -12.01 13.80
C LYS A 104 11.89 -10.96 12.70
N LYS A 105 12.15 -11.37 11.46
CA LYS A 105 12.56 -10.42 10.39
C LYS A 105 11.82 -10.67 9.10
N ILE A 106 11.03 -9.67 8.70
CA ILE A 106 10.38 -9.60 7.40
C ILE A 106 11.14 -8.62 6.52
N LYS A 107 11.35 -8.99 5.25
CA LYS A 107 11.98 -8.15 4.22
C LYS A 107 11.09 -8.10 2.99
N ALA A 108 11.33 -7.09 2.14
CA ALA A 108 10.66 -6.95 0.86
C ALA A 108 11.66 -6.54 -0.21
N PHE A 109 11.57 -7.16 -1.38
CA PHE A 109 12.46 -6.92 -2.51
C PHE A 109 11.67 -6.79 -3.81
N LEU A 110 12.19 -6.05 -4.79
CA LEU A 110 11.63 -6.11 -6.13
C LEU A 110 11.76 -7.54 -6.67
N ASN A 111 10.66 -8.07 -7.22
CA ASN A 111 10.57 -9.40 -7.80
C ASN A 111 11.23 -9.44 -9.19
N THR A 112 12.52 -9.14 -9.24
CA THR A 112 13.25 -8.98 -10.48
C THR A 112 14.70 -9.41 -10.31
N CYS A 113 15.17 -10.27 -11.19
CA CYS A 113 16.55 -10.72 -11.23
C CYS A 113 17.47 -9.58 -11.71
N MET A 114 18.53 -9.32 -10.95
CA MET A 114 19.51 -8.27 -11.29
C MET A 114 20.31 -8.52 -12.58
N HIS A 115 20.25 -9.74 -13.15
CA HIS A 115 20.92 -10.04 -14.42
C HIS A 115 20.16 -9.47 -15.62
N ARG A 116 18.90 -9.88 -15.81
CA ARG A 116 18.08 -9.52 -17.00
C ARG A 116 16.62 -9.24 -16.69
N GLY A 117 16.31 -8.91 -15.44
CA GLY A 117 14.96 -8.51 -15.04
C GLY A 117 13.93 -9.63 -14.97
N THR A 118 14.34 -10.90 -15.14
CA THR A 118 13.44 -12.05 -15.02
C THR A 118 12.76 -12.04 -13.66
N LYS A 119 11.43 -12.14 -13.66
CA LYS A 119 10.63 -12.29 -12.45
C LYS A 119 11.04 -13.57 -11.71
N ILE A 120 11.29 -13.48 -10.40
CA ILE A 120 11.80 -14.60 -9.60
C ILE A 120 10.64 -15.50 -9.16
N CYS A 121 9.56 -14.90 -8.65
CA CYS A 121 8.34 -15.57 -8.21
C CYS A 121 7.21 -15.28 -9.20
N SER A 122 6.59 -16.30 -9.78
CA SER A 122 5.73 -16.13 -10.97
C SER A 122 4.37 -15.49 -10.73
N SER A 123 3.71 -15.78 -9.61
CA SER A 123 2.31 -15.38 -9.33
C SER A 123 2.19 -14.53 -8.08
N GLU A 124 1.22 -13.62 -8.07
CA GLU A 124 0.77 -12.91 -6.86
C GLU A 124 0.26 -13.91 -5.80
N GLY A 125 0.41 -13.55 -4.52
CA GLY A 125 -0.08 -14.35 -3.39
C GLY A 125 1.02 -15.11 -2.65
N THR A 126 0.61 -16.14 -1.90
CA THR A 126 1.49 -16.89 -1.01
C THR A 126 2.40 -17.86 -1.76
N GLY A 127 3.61 -18.03 -1.24
CA GLY A 127 4.57 -19.03 -1.69
C GLY A 127 5.58 -19.33 -0.60
N SER A 128 6.57 -20.18 -0.89
CA SER A 128 7.66 -20.47 0.06
C SER A 128 8.94 -20.80 -0.72
N LEU A 129 10.08 -20.36 -0.20
CA LEU A 129 11.39 -20.49 -0.84
C LEU A 129 12.49 -20.70 0.22
N GLU A 130 13.43 -21.60 -0.07
CA GLU A 130 14.66 -21.73 0.72
C GLU A 130 15.66 -20.59 0.40
N ASN A 131 15.71 -20.19 -0.87
CA ASN A 131 16.50 -19.09 -1.39
C ASN A 131 15.82 -18.51 -2.64
N PHE A 132 16.14 -17.27 -2.99
CA PHE A 132 15.68 -16.69 -4.26
C PHE A 132 16.53 -17.24 -5.38
N ARG A 133 15.99 -18.13 -6.22
CA ARG A 133 16.70 -18.65 -7.40
C ARG A 133 16.02 -18.23 -8.68
N CYS A 134 16.74 -17.49 -9.53
CA CYS A 134 16.23 -17.05 -10.82
C CYS A 134 16.05 -18.26 -11.77
N PRO A 135 14.85 -18.47 -12.36
CA PRO A 135 14.59 -19.61 -13.23
C PRO A 135 15.33 -19.54 -14.57
N PHE A 136 15.94 -18.40 -14.92
CA PHE A 136 16.60 -18.23 -16.21
C PHE A 136 18.04 -18.77 -16.22
N HIS A 137 18.91 -18.20 -15.38
CA HIS A 137 20.34 -18.56 -15.35
C HIS A 137 20.80 -19.06 -13.97
N GLY A 138 19.87 -19.26 -13.02
CA GLY A 138 20.19 -19.82 -11.72
C GLY A 138 20.99 -18.89 -10.80
N TRP A 139 21.01 -17.57 -11.05
CA TRP A 139 21.48 -16.63 -10.04
C TRP A 139 20.64 -16.80 -8.77
N SER A 140 21.34 -16.92 -7.65
CA SER A 140 20.72 -17.18 -6.36
C SER A 140 21.10 -16.11 -5.35
N TRP A 141 20.14 -15.78 -4.49
CA TRP A 141 20.32 -14.91 -3.33
C TRP A 141 19.75 -15.60 -2.10
N ASN A 142 20.35 -15.33 -0.95
CA ASN A 142 19.75 -15.68 0.33
C ASN A 142 18.48 -14.86 0.55
N LEU A 143 17.72 -15.18 1.60
CA LEU A 143 16.49 -14.48 1.96
C LEU A 143 16.75 -13.06 2.55
N ASP A 144 18.00 -12.59 2.56
CA ASP A 144 18.46 -11.36 3.21
C ASP A 144 19.04 -10.31 2.26
#